data_AF-A0A821XVZ1-F1
#
_entry.id   AF-A0A821XVZ1-F1
#
_cell.length_a   1.000
_cell.length_b   1.000
_cell.length_c   1.000
_cell.angle_alpha   90.00
_cell.angle_beta   90.00
_cell.angle_gamma   90.00
#
_symmetry.space_group_name_H-M   'P 1'
#
loop_
_entity.id
_entity.type
_entity.pdbx_description
1 polymer ?
#
loop_
_entity_poly.entity_id
_entity_poly.type
_entity_poly.pdbx_seq_one_letter_code
_entity_poly.pdbx_strand_id
1 'polypeptide(L)'
;MRQKISPTSITTNEQITYYLMTEDDALNEITKTTREVNEVLNLPSTTLVRLILNYFHWDKDTLTERFYEDSDKLFQTLNVANPYLSPSLQWNPLSPAYFPVSDPMLAIAEQTTDNGNIVCRTCYAEKSSNEFYALPCRQ
;
A
#
# COMPACT_ATOMS: atom_id res chain seq x y z
N MET A 1 15.51 15.91 -23.21
CA MET A 1 15.37 17.01 -22.23
C MET A 1 13.88 17.25 -22.00
N ARG A 2 13.30 16.79 -20.88
CA ARG A 2 11.94 17.19 -20.49
C ARG A 2 12.06 18.51 -19.72
N GLN A 3 11.41 19.56 -20.22
CA GLN A 3 11.38 20.86 -19.57
C GLN A 3 10.59 20.74 -18.27
N LYS A 4 11.20 21.17 -17.16
CA LYS A 4 10.49 21.42 -15.90
C LYS A 4 9.63 22.66 -16.13
N ILE A 5 8.33 22.47 -16.30
CA ILE A 5 7.38 23.58 -16.37
C ILE A 5 7.18 24.05 -14.92
N SER A 6 7.59 25.28 -14.64
CA SER A 6 7.35 25.95 -13.36
C SER A 6 5.85 26.14 -13.17
N PRO A 7 5.31 26.09 -11.94
CA PRO A 7 3.87 26.18 -11.73
C PRO A 7 3.34 27.53 -12.21
N THR A 8 2.51 27.47 -13.24
CA THR A 8 1.89 28.66 -13.84
C THR A 8 0.62 28.96 -13.03
N SER A 9 0.65 30.02 -12.22
CA SER A 9 -0.53 30.50 -11.51
C SER A 9 -1.39 31.35 -12.45
N ILE A 10 -2.67 31.01 -12.57
CA ILE A 10 -3.65 31.79 -13.32
C ILE A 10 -4.39 32.65 -12.31
N THR A 11 -4.35 33.97 -12.47
CA THR A 11 -5.11 34.93 -11.64
C THR A 11 -6.25 35.48 -12.49
N THR A 12 -7.49 35.38 -11.99
CA THR A 12 -8.66 36.01 -12.61
C THR A 12 -8.98 37.35 -11.92
N ASN A 13 -9.90 38.14 -12.48
CA ASN A 13 -10.29 39.47 -11.94
C ASN A 13 -10.94 39.41 -10.53
N GLU A 14 -11.22 38.21 -10.03
CA GLU A 14 -11.49 37.89 -8.63
C GLU A 14 -10.25 37.14 -8.14
N GLN A 15 -9.67 37.50 -6.99
CA GLN A 15 -8.35 37.06 -6.48
C GLN A 15 -8.28 35.55 -6.15
N ILE A 16 -8.65 34.69 -7.09
CA ILE A 16 -8.61 33.24 -7.00
C ILE A 16 -7.38 32.80 -7.80
N THR A 17 -6.40 32.25 -7.09
CA THR A 17 -5.18 31.71 -7.67
C THR A 17 -5.37 30.22 -7.87
N TYR A 18 -5.26 29.77 -9.12
CA TYR A 18 -5.26 28.34 -9.45
C TYR A 18 -3.82 27.83 -9.57
N TYR A 19 -3.57 26.64 -9.03
CA TYR A 19 -2.33 25.92 -9.23
C TYR A 19 -2.56 24.77 -10.21
N LEU A 20 -1.85 24.79 -11.33
CA LEU A 20 -1.87 23.67 -12.27
C LEU A 20 -0.92 22.58 -11.74
N MET A 21 -1.46 21.42 -11.41
CA MET A 21 -0.68 20.28 -10.94
C MET A 21 -0.51 19.27 -12.08
N THR A 22 0.73 18.85 -12.33
CA THR A 22 1.00 17.77 -13.31
C THR A 22 0.76 16.40 -12.68
N GLU A 23 0.69 15.35 -13.51
CA GLU A 23 0.60 13.97 -13.03
C GLU A 23 1.79 13.60 -12.14
N ASP A 24 3.00 13.99 -12.54
CA ASP A 24 4.23 13.75 -11.78
C ASP A 24 4.20 14.45 -10.41
N ASP A 25 3.67 15.69 -10.35
CA ASP A 25 3.53 16.43 -9.09
C ASP A 25 2.52 15.76 -8.15
N ALA A 26 1.40 15.29 -8.69
CA ALA A 26 0.39 14.58 -7.91
C ALA A 26 0.93 13.25 -7.34
N LEU A 27 1.65 12.48 -8.17
CA LEU A 27 2.31 11.24 -7.74
C LEU A 27 3.40 11.50 -6.69
N ASN A 28 4.12 12.61 -6.81
CA ASN A 28 5.12 13.02 -5.84
C ASN A 28 4.48 13.35 -4.49
N GLU A 29 3.36 14.11 -4.47
CA GLU A 29 2.63 14.41 -3.23
C GLU A 29 2.03 13.15 -2.58
N ILE A 30 1.47 12.23 -3.38
CA ILE A 30 1.02 10.93 -2.89
C ILE A 30 2.16 10.16 -2.24
N THR A 31 3.32 10.09 -2.90
CA THR A 31 4.48 9.33 -2.43
C THR A 31 5.09 9.95 -1.18
N LYS A 32 5.20 11.28 -1.14
CA LYS A 32 5.65 12.04 0.01
C LYS A 32 4.74 11.81 1.21
N THR A 33 3.43 11.98 1.04
CA THR A 33 2.44 11.73 2.11
C THR A 33 2.50 10.28 2.59
N THR A 34 2.59 9.31 1.68
CA THR A 34 2.75 7.89 2.04
C THR A 34 3.99 7.69 2.91
N ARG A 35 5.11 8.32 2.55
CA ARG A 35 6.38 8.16 3.25
C ARG A 35 6.32 8.76 4.65
N GLU A 36 5.81 9.97 4.79
CA GLU A 36 5.64 10.65 6.09
C GLU A 36 4.83 9.77 7.06
N VAL A 37 3.73 9.19 6.59
CA VAL A 37 2.89 8.31 7.41
C VAL A 37 3.61 6.99 7.69
N ASN A 38 4.34 6.44 6.72
CA ASN A 38 5.11 5.22 6.95
C ASN A 38 6.22 5.39 8.00
N GLU A 39 6.83 6.57 8.10
CA GLU A 39 7.86 6.88 9.10
C GLU A 39 7.29 6.89 10.53
N VAL A 40 6.01 7.29 10.69
CA VAL A 40 5.31 7.25 11.99
C VAL A 40 4.88 5.82 12.35
N LEU A 41 4.24 5.13 11.41
CA LEU A 41 3.64 3.81 11.66
C LEU A 41 4.66 2.67 11.61
N ASN A 42 5.77 2.83 10.89
CA ASN A 42 6.80 1.82 10.66
C ASN A 42 6.23 0.52 10.07
N LEU A 43 5.42 0.66 9.00
CA LEU A 43 4.85 -0.48 8.29
C LEU A 43 5.87 -1.07 7.30
N PRO A 44 5.84 -2.39 7.05
CA PRO A 44 6.83 -3.06 6.23
C PRO A 44 6.71 -2.75 4.72
N SER A 45 5.56 -2.23 4.28
CA SER A 45 5.30 -1.91 2.87
C SER A 45 4.58 -0.58 2.72
N THR A 46 5.12 0.28 1.85
CA THR A 46 4.51 1.56 1.48
C THR A 46 3.18 1.38 0.75
N THR A 47 2.98 0.23 0.08
CA THR A 47 1.70 -0.13 -0.57
C THR A 47 0.59 -0.30 0.46
N LEU A 48 0.90 -0.92 1.60
CA LEU A 48 -0.06 -1.13 2.67
C LEU A 48 -0.44 0.19 3.35
N VAL A 49 0.54 1.11 3.52
CA VAL A 49 0.26 2.48 3.99
C VAL A 49 -0.68 3.22 3.04
N ARG A 50 -0.45 3.12 1.71
CA ARG A 50 -1.34 3.72 0.69
C ARG A 50 -2.76 3.15 0.75
N LEU A 51 -2.89 1.85 0.97
CA LEU A 51 -4.20 1.19 1.08
C LEU A 51 -4.99 1.69 2.30
N ILE A 52 -4.32 1.76 3.46
CA ILE A 52 -4.94 2.27 4.70
C ILE A 52 -5.28 3.75 4.54
N LEU A 53 -4.36 4.56 4.00
CA LEU A 53 -4.61 5.98 3.73
C LEU A 53 -5.81 6.18 2.80
N ASN A 54 -5.95 5.36 1.76
CA ASN A 54 -7.08 5.45 0.86
C ASN A 54 -8.41 5.14 1.56
N TYR A 55 -8.44 4.19 2.50
CA TYR A 55 -9.63 3.89 3.32
C TYR A 55 -10.03 5.07 4.21
N PHE A 56 -9.06 5.80 4.76
CA PHE A 56 -9.29 7.02 5.54
C PHE A 56 -9.42 8.28 4.69
N HIS A 57 -9.61 8.16 3.37
CA HIS A 57 -9.72 9.31 2.47
C HIS A 57 -8.54 10.30 2.59
N TRP A 58 -7.34 9.77 2.85
CA TRP A 58 -6.08 10.50 3.05
C TRP A 58 -6.03 11.36 4.33
N ASP A 59 -6.92 11.13 5.29
CA ASP A 59 -6.85 11.72 6.62
C ASP A 59 -5.77 11.03 7.47
N LYS A 60 -4.63 11.72 7.65
CA LYS A 60 -3.47 11.23 8.40
C LYS A 60 -3.75 11.15 9.90
N ASP A 61 -4.52 12.09 10.43
CA ASP A 61 -4.72 12.24 11.87
C ASP A 61 -5.66 11.14 12.36
N THR A 62 -6.80 10.97 11.67
CA THR A 62 -7.76 9.89 11.96
C THR A 62 -7.12 8.50 11.81
N LEU A 63 -6.28 8.32 10.78
CA LEU A 63 -5.55 7.07 10.59
C LEU A 63 -4.64 6.78 11.79
N THR A 64 -3.82 7.76 12.18
CA THR A 64 -2.82 7.60 13.23
C THR A 64 -3.49 7.30 14.57
N GLU A 65 -4.56 8.03 14.90
CA GLU A 65 -5.37 7.78 16.10
C GLU A 65 -5.93 6.35 16.11
N ARG A 66 -6.64 5.94 15.04
CA ARG A 66 -7.24 4.61 14.94
C ARG A 66 -6.22 3.47 14.95
N PHE A 67 -5.07 3.68 14.34
CA PHE A 67 -4.00 2.70 14.30
C PHE A 67 -3.44 2.43 15.70
N TYR A 68 -3.24 3.47 16.51
CA TYR A 68 -2.77 3.31 17.89
C TYR A 68 -3.86 2.89 18.88
N GLU A 69 -5.14 3.16 18.59
CA GLU A 69 -6.27 2.65 19.36
C GLU A 69 -6.48 1.13 19.17
N ASP A 70 -6.62 0.67 17.92
CA ASP A 70 -7.01 -0.71 17.61
C ASP A 70 -6.56 -1.13 16.21
N SER A 71 -5.26 -1.40 16.08
CA SER A 71 -4.66 -1.83 14.81
C SER A 71 -5.23 -3.16 14.30
N ASP A 72 -5.53 -4.12 15.18
CA ASP A 72 -6.06 -5.42 14.78
C ASP A 72 -7.42 -5.32 14.09
N LYS A 73 -8.35 -4.53 14.65
CA LYS A 73 -9.64 -4.29 14.00
C LYS A 73 -9.50 -3.55 12.67
N LEU A 74 -8.55 -2.62 12.58
CA LEU A 74 -8.26 -1.91 11.34
C LEU A 74 -7.84 -2.88 10.23
N PHE A 75 -6.90 -3.78 10.52
CA PHE A 75 -6.43 -4.78 9.57
C PHE A 75 -7.52 -5.78 9.17
N GLN A 76 -8.34 -6.22 10.13
CA GLN A 76 -9.50 -7.08 9.84
C GLN A 76 -10.53 -6.39 8.93
N THR A 77 -10.84 -5.12 9.19
CA THR A 77 -11.80 -4.34 8.39
C THR A 77 -11.33 -4.17 6.95
N LEU A 78 -10.03 -3.95 6.78
CA LEU A 78 -9.40 -3.82 5.46
C LEU A 78 -9.18 -5.18 4.76
N ASN A 79 -9.43 -6.28 5.47
CA ASN A 79 -9.13 -7.64 5.03
C ASN A 79 -7.64 -7.80 4.62
N VAL A 80 -6.74 -7.21 5.40
CA VAL A 80 -5.29 -7.25 5.22
C VAL A 80 -4.65 -7.94 6.41
N ALA A 81 -3.58 -8.70 6.19
CA ALA A 81 -2.82 -9.31 7.27
C ALA A 81 -2.12 -8.24 8.12
N ASN A 82 -2.26 -8.32 9.46
CA ASN A 82 -1.52 -7.46 10.37
C ASN A 82 -0.03 -7.88 10.37
N PRO A 83 0.91 -7.01 9.96
CA PRO A 83 2.34 -7.33 9.91
C PRO A 83 3.01 -7.41 11.29
N TYR A 84 2.39 -6.92 12.36
CA TYR A 84 2.94 -6.95 13.72
C TYR A 84 2.60 -8.23 14.49
N LEU A 85 1.61 -8.98 14.02
CA LEU A 85 1.29 -10.27 14.61
C LEU A 85 2.28 -11.31 14.09
N SER A 86 2.93 -12.04 14.99
CA SER A 86 3.87 -13.10 14.62
C SER A 86 3.15 -14.16 13.77
N PRO A 87 3.81 -14.74 12.74
CA PRO A 87 3.22 -15.79 11.89
C PRO A 87 2.73 -17.03 12.67
N SER A 88 3.13 -17.16 13.93
CA SER A 88 2.86 -18.29 14.81
C SER A 88 1.50 -18.24 15.53
N LEU A 89 0.80 -17.11 15.59
CA LEU A 89 -0.42 -16.96 16.42
C LEU A 89 -1.73 -16.82 15.62
N GLN A 90 -1.69 -16.97 14.30
CA GLN A 90 -2.91 -16.93 13.46
C GLN A 90 -3.42 -18.33 13.08
N TRP A 91 -2.82 -19.38 13.65
CA TRP A 91 -3.21 -20.78 13.40
C TRP A 91 -4.50 -21.12 14.15
N ASN A 92 -5.63 -21.03 13.46
CA ASN A 92 -6.87 -21.68 13.89
C ASN A 92 -7.25 -22.76 12.86
N PRO A 93 -6.99 -24.05 13.14
CA PRO A 93 -7.11 -25.14 12.16
C PRO A 93 -8.54 -25.47 11.71
N LEU A 94 -9.54 -24.67 12.09
CA LEU A 94 -10.96 -24.87 11.77
C LEU A 94 -11.59 -23.75 10.91
N SER A 95 -10.82 -22.73 10.51
CA SER A 95 -11.30 -21.73 9.56
C SER A 95 -11.06 -22.21 8.11
N PRO A 96 -12.08 -22.32 7.24
CA PRO A 96 -11.90 -22.74 5.84
C PRO A 96 -11.14 -21.73 4.97
N ALA A 97 -10.77 -20.57 5.52
CA ALA A 97 -10.28 -19.43 4.76
C ALA A 97 -8.75 -19.32 4.66
N TYR A 98 -7.96 -20.29 5.10
CA TYR A 98 -6.50 -20.15 5.05
C TYR A 98 -5.80 -21.47 4.76
N PHE A 99 -5.25 -21.58 3.54
CA PHE A 99 -4.34 -22.66 3.18
C PHE A 99 -3.02 -22.49 3.95
N PRO A 100 -2.56 -23.52 4.68
CA PRO A 100 -1.31 -23.44 5.40
C PRO A 100 -0.16 -23.72 4.42
N VAL A 101 0.78 -22.81 4.40
CA VAL A 101 2.09 -23.03 3.80
C VAL A 101 3.08 -22.40 4.74
N SER A 102 3.93 -23.26 5.27
CA SER A 102 5.05 -23.01 6.18
C SER A 102 6.16 -22.13 5.59
N ASP A 103 5.85 -21.35 4.55
CA ASP A 103 6.70 -20.32 3.97
C ASP A 103 5.85 -19.39 3.07
N PRO A 104 5.47 -18.17 3.53
CA PRO A 104 4.54 -17.31 2.80
C PRO A 104 5.10 -16.73 1.49
N MET A 105 6.41 -16.87 1.22
CA MET A 105 7.03 -16.51 -0.05
C MET A 105 6.80 -17.56 -1.16
N LEU A 106 6.52 -18.82 -0.82
CA LEU A 106 6.59 -19.95 -1.76
C LEU A 106 5.24 -20.47 -2.27
N ALA A 107 4.12 -20.04 -1.69
CA ALA A 107 2.82 -20.64 -2.01
C ALA A 107 2.05 -19.97 -3.15
N ILE A 108 2.47 -18.78 -3.55
CA ILE A 108 1.88 -18.01 -4.64
C ILE A 108 2.87 -17.88 -5.81
N ALA A 109 4.15 -18.14 -5.55
CA ALA A 109 5.28 -18.03 -6.46
C ALA A 109 5.72 -19.45 -6.87
N GLU A 110 5.34 -19.91 -8.06
CA GLU A 110 5.91 -21.18 -8.53
C GLU A 110 7.38 -21.02 -8.94
N GLN A 111 7.83 -19.81 -9.32
CA GLN A 111 9.20 -19.58 -9.77
C GLN A 111 9.62 -18.12 -9.51
N THR A 112 10.77 -17.94 -8.85
CA THR A 112 11.55 -16.69 -8.95
C THR A 112 12.23 -16.69 -10.30
N THR A 113 12.04 -15.65 -11.11
CA THR A 113 12.86 -15.49 -12.33
C THR A 113 14.29 -15.13 -11.93
N ASP A 114 15.26 -15.32 -12.82
CA ASP A 114 16.67 -14.96 -12.59
C ASP A 114 16.87 -13.46 -12.24
N ASN A 115 15.84 -12.65 -12.48
CA ASN A 115 15.79 -11.22 -12.20
C ASN A 115 15.22 -10.89 -10.80
N GLY A 116 14.84 -11.89 -9.99
CA GLY A 116 14.26 -11.70 -8.65
C GLY A 116 12.77 -11.31 -8.64
N ASN A 117 12.07 -11.43 -9.77
CA ASN A 117 10.63 -11.18 -9.84
C ASN A 117 9.84 -12.44 -9.47
N ILE A 118 8.64 -12.22 -8.89
CA ILE A 118 7.71 -13.26 -8.46
C ILE A 118 6.55 -13.34 -9.45
N VAL A 119 6.19 -14.56 -9.86
CA VAL A 119 5.06 -14.82 -10.78
C VAL A 119 3.85 -15.35 -9.99
N CYS A 120 2.68 -14.70 -10.09
CA CYS A 120 1.45 -15.19 -9.45
C CYS A 120 0.95 -16.47 -10.15
N ARG A 121 0.79 -17.57 -9.41
CA ARG A 121 0.29 -18.86 -9.92
C ARG A 121 -1.12 -18.80 -10.54
N THR A 122 -1.96 -17.87 -10.10
CA THR A 122 -3.37 -17.80 -10.52
C THR A 122 -3.55 -17.04 -11.84
N CYS A 123 -2.73 -16.01 -12.10
CA CYS A 123 -2.90 -15.14 -13.26
C CYS A 123 -1.63 -14.98 -14.12
N TYR A 124 -0.52 -15.63 -13.76
CA TYR A 124 0.78 -15.55 -14.43
C TYR A 124 1.37 -14.13 -14.56
N ALA A 125 0.92 -13.18 -13.74
CA ALA A 125 1.48 -11.83 -13.72
C ALA A 125 2.84 -11.83 -13.01
N GLU A 126 3.85 -11.21 -13.64
CA GLU A 126 5.16 -10.95 -13.05
C GLU A 126 5.13 -9.64 -12.25
N LYS A 127 5.52 -9.70 -10.98
CA LYS A 127 5.64 -8.52 -10.12
C LYS A 127 6.94 -8.55 -9.32
N SER A 128 7.42 -7.38 -8.92
CA SER A 128 8.56 -7.30 -8.02
C SER A 128 8.17 -7.80 -6.62
N SER A 129 9.12 -8.36 -5.86
CA SER A 129 8.88 -8.89 -4.52
C SER A 129 8.28 -7.85 -3.55
N ASN A 130 8.59 -6.57 -3.74
CA ASN A 130 8.09 -5.46 -2.94
C ASN A 130 6.62 -5.09 -3.25
N GLU A 131 6.11 -5.47 -4.42
CA GLU A 131 4.71 -5.22 -4.84
C GLU A 131 3.76 -6.35 -4.44
N PHE A 132 4.29 -7.48 -3.95
CA PHE A 132 3.50 -8.66 -3.61
C PHE A 132 2.81 -8.56 -2.25
N TYR A 133 3.27 -7.66 -1.39
CA TYR A 133 2.64 -7.41 -0.10
C TYR A 133 1.31 -6.65 -0.29
N ALA A 134 0.21 -7.29 0.11
CA ALA A 134 -1.13 -6.72 0.29
C ALA A 134 -2.10 -6.67 -0.91
N LEU A 135 -1.86 -7.39 -2.02
CA LEU A 135 -2.88 -7.54 -3.08
C LEU A 135 -3.30 -9.00 -3.24
N PRO A 136 -4.57 -9.38 -2.97
CA PRO A 136 -5.08 -10.66 -3.43
C PRO A 136 -5.09 -10.68 -4.97
N CYS A 137 -4.69 -11.79 -5.59
CA CYS A 137 -4.78 -11.96 -7.05
C CYS A 137 -6.27 -11.84 -7.45
N ARG A 138 -6.65 -10.73 -8.10
CA ARG A 138 -8.00 -10.53 -8.66
C ARG A 138 -8.17 -11.45 -9.87
N GLN A 139 -9.13 -12.38 -9.79
CA GLN A 139 -9.67 -13.11 -10.94
C GLN A 139 -10.51 -12.19 -11.82
#